data_AF-A0A1I8FYA8-F1
#
_entry.id   AF-A0A1I8FYA8-F1
#
_cell.length_a   1.000
_cell.length_b   1.000
_cell.length_c   1.000
_cell.angle_alpha   90.00
_cell.angle_beta   90.00
_cell.angle_gamma   90.00
#
_symmetry.space_group_name_H-M   'P 1'
#
loop_
_entity.id
_entity.type
_entity.pdbx_description
1 polymer ?
#
loop_
_entity_poly.entity_id
_entity_poly.type
_entity_poly.pdbx_seq_one_letter_code
_entity_poly.pdbx_strand_id
1 'polypeptide(L)'
;RLLQLCQWQPHLLPDAQSSEAPHQQQQQHLPTRSRRMFERAACLRLVAGRSMPEALEWLQRGERQSNNQQSAVGLSLVSVALLGALSNSLAADSASVDELSAAGSALPDLSDQLEEHPYLRVMFQFISGGPSEANMRLIVGWDAPENKPQMDLKDRIGFAAMYFSNRFLMEFLTWLNARLTRQGLLEALLLTGVNFNDDSMALLQSYLDRSNDIQSAVTLCVAIGHHSGLSLSGSAQ
;
A
#
# COMPACT_ATOMS: atom_id res chain seq x y z
N ARG A 1 -8.61 12.21 8.05
CA ARG A 1 -8.59 13.00 6.79
C ARG A 1 -7.67 12.39 5.73
N LEU A 2 -6.37 12.23 5.97
CA LEU A 2 -5.45 11.66 4.97
C LEU A 2 -5.81 10.23 4.53
N LEU A 3 -6.22 9.36 5.47
CA LEU A 3 -6.76 8.03 5.14
C LEU A 3 -8.07 8.09 4.32
N GLN A 4 -8.94 9.07 4.58
CA GLN A 4 -10.17 9.26 3.81
C GLN A 4 -9.89 9.74 2.39
N LEU A 5 -8.90 10.64 2.20
CA LEU A 5 -8.44 11.08 0.88
C LEU A 5 -7.87 9.90 0.07
N CYS A 6 -7.15 9.00 0.73
CA CYS A 6 -6.66 7.77 0.11
C CYS A 6 -7.78 6.75 -0.16
N GLN A 7 -9.02 7.01 0.29
CA GLN A 7 -10.11 6.02 0.37
C GLN A 7 -9.63 4.72 1.02
N TRP A 8 -8.74 4.85 1.99
CA TRP A 8 -8.09 3.72 2.60
C TRP A 8 -8.90 3.24 3.78
N GLN A 9 -9.74 2.23 3.52
CA GLN A 9 -10.68 1.66 4.47
C GLN A 9 -10.45 0.15 4.58
N PRO A 10 -9.46 -0.30 5.37
CA PRO A 10 -9.12 -1.72 5.50
C PRO A 10 -10.27 -2.55 6.09
N HIS A 11 -11.10 -1.93 6.94
CA HIS A 11 -12.27 -2.53 7.57
C HIS A 11 -13.45 -2.75 6.61
N LEU A 12 -13.44 -2.14 5.43
CA LEU A 12 -14.44 -2.33 4.38
C LEU A 12 -14.01 -3.35 3.32
N LEU A 13 -12.89 -4.05 3.53
CA LEU A 13 -12.63 -5.23 2.72
C LEU A 13 -13.74 -6.26 2.97
N PRO A 14 -14.19 -6.99 1.93
CA PRO A 14 -15.11 -8.09 2.16
C PRO A 14 -14.50 -9.11 3.11
N ASP A 15 -15.37 -9.77 3.87
CA ASP A 15 -14.98 -10.92 4.69
C ASP A 15 -14.55 -12.06 3.76
N ALA A 16 -13.52 -12.81 4.17
CA ALA A 16 -12.95 -13.88 3.36
C ALA A 16 -13.98 -14.97 2.97
N GLN A 17 -15.04 -15.10 3.79
CA GLN A 17 -16.17 -16.01 3.66
C GLN A 17 -17.21 -15.58 2.62
N SER A 18 -17.21 -14.31 2.20
CA SER A 18 -18.13 -13.86 1.14
C SER A 18 -17.73 -14.50 -0.20
N SER A 19 -18.69 -15.22 -0.81
CA SER A 19 -18.54 -15.84 -2.14
C SER A 19 -18.26 -14.80 -3.23
N GLU A 20 -18.66 -13.58 -2.94
CA GLU A 20 -18.43 -12.37 -3.70
C GLU A 20 -16.96 -11.98 -3.61
N ALA A 21 -16.15 -12.36 -4.61
CA ALA A 21 -14.98 -11.54 -4.93
C ALA A 21 -15.47 -10.08 -4.96
N PRO A 22 -14.82 -9.11 -4.25
CA PRO A 22 -15.34 -7.77 -4.04
C PRO A 22 -15.96 -7.26 -5.34
N HIS A 23 -17.27 -7.07 -5.28
CA HIS A 23 -18.08 -6.85 -6.46
C HIS A 23 -17.44 -5.80 -7.36
N GLN A 24 -17.33 -6.19 -8.63
CA GLN A 24 -16.80 -5.45 -9.77
C GLN A 24 -17.41 -4.06 -9.99
N GLN A 25 -18.38 -3.62 -9.19
CA GLN A 25 -19.17 -2.41 -9.44
C GLN A 25 -18.48 -1.11 -9.06
N GLN A 26 -17.37 -1.12 -8.31
CA GLN A 26 -16.63 0.11 -7.96
C GLN A 26 -15.15 0.11 -8.37
N GLN A 27 -14.71 -0.90 -9.14
CA GLN A 27 -13.28 -1.19 -9.39
C GLN A 27 -12.94 -1.37 -10.88
N GLN A 28 -13.59 -0.62 -11.78
CA GLN A 28 -13.46 -0.82 -13.24
C GLN A 28 -12.19 -0.25 -13.90
N HIS A 29 -11.25 0.36 -13.17
CA HIS A 29 -10.09 1.02 -13.79
C HIS A 29 -8.77 0.61 -13.14
N LEU A 30 -8.22 -0.56 -13.49
CA LEU A 30 -6.80 -0.79 -13.85
C LEU A 30 -6.50 -2.31 -14.02
N PRO A 31 -5.82 -2.74 -15.10
CA PRO A 31 -5.56 -4.15 -15.42
C PRO A 31 -4.53 -4.87 -14.51
N THR A 32 -3.83 -4.16 -13.62
CA THR A 32 -2.80 -4.72 -12.71
C THR A 32 -3.34 -5.18 -11.35
N ARG A 33 -4.59 -4.86 -11.00
CA ARG A 33 -5.14 -5.13 -9.66
C ARG A 33 -5.61 -6.57 -9.43
N SER A 34 -5.90 -7.31 -10.49
CA SER A 34 -6.40 -8.70 -10.43
C SER A 34 -5.31 -9.72 -10.06
N ARG A 35 -4.02 -9.44 -10.34
CA ARG A 35 -2.94 -10.42 -10.13
C ARG A 35 -2.51 -10.62 -8.68
N ARG A 36 -2.66 -9.62 -7.80
CA ARG A 36 -2.14 -9.64 -6.41
C ARG A 36 -3.19 -9.29 -5.37
N MET A 37 -4.44 -9.48 -5.74
CA MET A 37 -5.60 -9.15 -4.93
C MET A 37 -5.59 -9.87 -3.58
N PHE A 38 -5.26 -11.17 -3.57
CA PHE A 38 -5.16 -11.98 -2.35
C PHE A 38 -4.04 -11.51 -1.43
N GLU A 39 -2.86 -11.24 -1.99
CA GLU A 39 -1.70 -10.72 -1.23
C GLU A 39 -2.04 -9.38 -0.57
N ARG A 40 -2.63 -8.46 -1.32
CA ARG A 40 -3.05 -7.15 -0.82
C ARG A 40 -4.11 -7.30 0.28
N ALA A 41 -5.13 -8.14 0.06
CA ALA A 41 -6.20 -8.34 1.04
C ALA A 41 -5.67 -8.92 2.35
N ALA A 42 -4.86 -9.99 2.27
CA ALA A 42 -4.22 -10.59 3.43
C ALA A 42 -3.34 -9.59 4.19
N CYS A 43 -2.53 -8.81 3.47
CA CYS A 43 -1.68 -7.78 4.07
C CYS A 43 -2.47 -6.72 4.82
N LEU A 44 -3.56 -6.22 4.23
CA LEU A 44 -4.40 -5.22 4.88
C LEU A 44 -5.11 -5.78 6.12
N ARG A 45 -5.60 -7.03 6.07
CA ARG A 45 -6.23 -7.68 7.24
C ARG A 45 -5.22 -7.96 8.35
N LEU A 46 -4.00 -8.39 8.02
CA LEU A 46 -2.95 -8.64 9.01
C LEU A 46 -2.47 -7.34 9.66
N VAL A 47 -2.02 -6.39 8.84
CA VAL A 47 -1.33 -5.20 9.33
C VAL A 47 -2.35 -4.19 9.87
N ALA A 48 -3.36 -3.81 9.07
CA ALA A 48 -4.34 -2.82 9.50
C ALA A 48 -5.45 -3.39 10.38
N GLY A 49 -5.97 -4.57 10.02
CA GLY A 49 -7.08 -5.22 10.72
C GLY A 49 -6.67 -5.98 11.98
N ARG A 50 -5.37 -6.30 12.13
CA ARG A 50 -4.83 -7.18 13.19
C ARG A 50 -5.51 -8.56 13.26
N SER A 51 -6.15 -9.00 12.17
CA SER A 51 -6.83 -10.30 12.09
C SER A 51 -5.95 -11.28 11.31
N MET A 52 -5.15 -12.04 12.04
CA MET A 52 -4.37 -13.15 11.49
C MET A 52 -5.22 -14.26 10.86
N PRO A 53 -6.34 -14.72 11.45
CA PRO A 53 -7.13 -15.80 10.85
C PRO A 53 -7.70 -15.40 9.50
N GLU A 54 -8.21 -14.17 9.35
CA GLU A 54 -8.69 -13.67 8.07
C GLU A 54 -7.56 -13.52 7.06
N ALA A 55 -6.40 -13.01 7.49
CA ALA A 55 -5.23 -12.89 6.62
C ALA A 55 -4.80 -14.25 6.07
N LEU A 56 -4.76 -15.28 6.92
CA LEU A 56 -4.44 -16.65 6.53
C LEU A 56 -5.48 -17.21 5.54
N GLU A 57 -6.77 -16.97 5.76
CA GLU A 57 -7.82 -17.43 4.86
C GLU A 57 -7.65 -16.81 3.45
N TRP A 58 -7.33 -15.51 3.37
CA TRP A 58 -7.05 -14.83 2.12
C TRP A 58 -5.81 -15.40 1.41
N LEU A 59 -4.75 -15.74 2.14
CA LEU A 59 -3.56 -16.37 1.57
C LEU A 59 -3.84 -17.77 1.02
N GLN A 60 -4.51 -18.63 1.81
CA GLN A 60 -4.90 -19.97 1.37
C GLN A 60 -5.84 -19.93 0.16
N ARG A 61 -6.73 -18.94 0.09
CA ARG A 61 -7.58 -18.72 -1.09
C ARG A 61 -6.74 -18.32 -2.30
N GLY A 62 -5.74 -17.46 -2.11
CA GLY A 62 -4.78 -17.08 -3.13
C GLY A 62 -3.97 -18.28 -3.64
N GLU A 63 -3.50 -19.16 -2.76
CA GLU A 63 -2.76 -20.37 -3.12
C GLU A 63 -3.58 -21.29 -4.03
N ARG A 64 -4.86 -21.51 -3.67
CA ARG A 64 -5.77 -22.37 -4.46
C ARG A 64 -6.10 -21.80 -5.84
N GLN A 65 -6.11 -20.47 -5.98
CA GLN A 65 -6.47 -19.80 -7.22
C GLN A 65 -5.27 -19.36 -8.06
N SER A 66 -4.05 -19.46 -7.53
CA SER A 66 -2.85 -19.05 -8.23
C SER A 66 -2.43 -20.11 -9.26
N ASN A 67 -2.54 -19.77 -10.54
CA ASN A 67 -1.99 -20.57 -11.62
C ASN A 67 -0.47 -20.42 -11.77
N ASN A 68 0.16 -19.47 -11.06
CA ASN A 68 1.59 -19.22 -11.17
C ASN A 68 2.34 -19.82 -9.97
N GLN A 69 3.22 -20.79 -10.25
CA GLN A 69 3.96 -21.54 -9.23
C GLN A 69 4.77 -20.63 -8.30
N GLN A 70 5.39 -19.56 -8.80
CA GLN A 70 6.21 -18.66 -7.98
C GLN A 70 5.37 -17.85 -6.98
N SER A 71 4.21 -17.35 -7.42
CA SER A 71 3.28 -16.63 -6.53
C SER A 71 2.65 -17.58 -5.50
N ALA A 72 2.35 -18.83 -5.89
CA ALA A 72 1.86 -19.84 -4.96
C ALA A 72 2.90 -20.19 -3.88
N VAL A 73 4.19 -20.26 -4.23
CA VAL A 73 5.27 -20.50 -3.25
C VAL A 73 5.37 -19.35 -2.26
N GLY A 74 5.37 -18.09 -2.72
CA GLY A 74 5.42 -16.92 -1.83
C GLY A 74 4.22 -16.86 -0.88
N LEU A 75 3.01 -17.14 -1.36
CA LEU A 75 1.81 -17.21 -0.54
C LEU A 75 1.91 -18.32 0.51
N SER A 76 2.29 -19.53 0.09
CA SER A 76 2.46 -20.70 0.98
C SER A 76 3.48 -20.45 2.09
N LEU A 77 4.59 -19.81 1.74
CA LEU A 77 5.64 -19.48 2.68
C LEU A 77 5.16 -18.52 3.78
N VAL A 78 4.44 -17.46 3.41
CA VAL A 78 3.87 -16.51 4.39
C VAL A 78 2.72 -17.13 5.17
N SER A 79 1.91 -18.01 4.56
CA SER A 79 0.88 -18.79 5.25
C SER A 79 1.47 -19.67 6.34
N VAL A 80 2.56 -20.39 6.04
CA VAL A 80 3.26 -21.24 7.00
C VAL A 80 3.89 -20.41 8.12
N ALA A 81 4.50 -19.28 7.79
CA ALA A 81 5.02 -18.34 8.78
C ALA A 81 3.93 -17.84 9.74
N LEU A 82 2.78 -17.44 9.19
CA LEU A 82 1.62 -17.01 9.99
C LEU A 82 1.05 -18.15 10.84
N LEU A 83 0.94 -19.36 10.31
CA LEU A 83 0.51 -20.54 11.06
C LEU A 83 1.46 -20.86 12.21
N GLY A 84 2.78 -20.76 11.98
CA GLY A 84 3.79 -20.91 13.02
C GLY A 84 3.62 -19.86 14.13
N ALA A 85 3.48 -18.59 13.76
CA ALA A 85 3.23 -17.50 14.71
C ALA A 85 1.92 -17.69 15.48
N LEU A 86 0.84 -18.07 14.81
CA LEU A 86 -0.46 -18.37 15.43
C LEU A 86 -0.37 -19.56 16.39
N SER A 87 0.33 -20.64 16.01
CA SER A 87 0.50 -21.83 16.85
C SER A 87 1.24 -21.52 18.15
N ASN A 88 2.17 -20.58 18.11
CA ASN A 88 2.93 -20.13 19.28
C ASN A 88 2.15 -19.11 20.13
N SER A 89 1.17 -18.42 19.52
CA SER A 89 0.32 -17.40 20.15
C SER A 89 -1.04 -17.93 20.63
N LEU A 90 -1.27 -19.26 20.56
CA LEU A 90 -2.52 -19.94 20.94
C LEU A 90 -2.89 -19.86 22.44
N ALA A 91 -2.30 -18.92 23.18
CA ALA A 91 -2.64 -18.55 24.56
C ALA A 91 -3.24 -17.15 24.71
N ALA A 92 -3.36 -16.33 23.65
CA ALA A 92 -3.94 -15.00 23.74
C ALA A 92 -4.88 -14.68 22.57
N ASP A 93 -6.16 -14.42 22.87
CA ASP A 93 -7.19 -13.89 21.95
C ASP A 93 -6.81 -12.54 21.29
N SER A 94 -5.65 -11.99 21.65
CA SER A 94 -5.00 -10.88 20.98
C SER A 94 -3.49 -11.10 21.05
N ALA A 95 -2.95 -11.87 20.10
CA ALA A 95 -1.52 -12.02 19.89
C ALA A 95 -0.84 -10.65 20.01
N SER A 96 -0.06 -10.46 21.06
CA SER A 96 0.66 -9.20 21.24
C SER A 96 1.72 -9.09 20.15
N VAL A 97 1.99 -7.87 19.71
CA VAL A 97 3.02 -7.58 18.70
C VAL A 97 4.39 -8.20 19.04
N ASP A 98 4.66 -8.35 20.33
CA ASP A 98 5.90 -8.93 20.86
C ASP A 98 5.98 -10.46 20.65
N GLU A 99 4.87 -11.18 20.74
CA GLU A 99 4.81 -12.62 20.41
C GLU A 99 5.04 -12.89 18.93
N LEU A 100 4.57 -11.98 18.07
CA LEU A 100 4.80 -12.03 16.63
C LEU A 100 6.28 -11.93 16.30
N SER A 101 6.93 -10.90 16.84
CA SER A 101 8.36 -10.65 16.66
C SER A 101 9.21 -11.85 17.10
N ALA A 102 8.85 -12.47 18.23
CA ALA A 102 9.53 -13.69 18.71
C ALA A 102 9.36 -14.87 17.74
N ALA A 103 8.15 -15.09 17.21
CA ALA A 103 7.90 -16.17 16.25
C ALA A 103 8.56 -15.93 14.90
N GLY A 104 8.60 -14.69 14.42
CA GLY A 104 9.21 -14.39 13.14
C GLY A 104 10.73 -14.29 13.18
N SER A 105 11.35 -14.11 14.35
CA SER A 105 12.80 -14.26 14.52
C SER A 105 13.32 -15.69 14.25
N ALA A 106 12.43 -16.69 14.29
CA ALA A 106 12.73 -18.08 13.96
C ALA A 106 12.60 -18.41 12.46
N LEU A 107 12.13 -17.47 11.64
CA LEU A 107 11.99 -17.68 10.20
C LEU A 107 13.33 -17.44 9.50
N PRO A 108 13.71 -18.28 8.52
CA PRO A 108 14.84 -17.97 7.65
C PRO A 108 14.58 -16.65 6.91
N ASP A 109 15.64 -15.92 6.55
CA ASP A 109 15.47 -14.71 5.74
C ASP A 109 14.99 -15.11 4.35
N LEU A 110 13.73 -14.76 4.07
CA LEU A 110 13.03 -15.09 2.83
C LEU A 110 12.81 -13.85 1.98
N SER A 111 13.45 -12.73 2.34
CA SER A 111 13.33 -11.44 1.68
C SER A 111 13.63 -11.52 0.18
N ASP A 112 14.61 -12.35 -0.19
CA ASP A 112 15.04 -12.58 -1.58
C ASP A 112 13.98 -13.32 -2.41
N GLN A 113 13.29 -14.30 -1.81
CA GLN A 113 12.23 -15.07 -2.49
C GLN A 113 10.94 -14.25 -2.66
N LEU A 114 10.76 -13.24 -1.83
CA LEU A 114 9.57 -12.38 -1.83
C LEU A 114 9.81 -11.06 -2.58
N GLU A 115 10.96 -10.82 -3.21
CA GLU A 115 11.33 -9.54 -3.81
C GLU A 115 10.26 -8.96 -4.74
N GLU A 116 9.65 -9.83 -5.55
CA GLU A 116 8.63 -9.41 -6.50
C GLU A 116 7.27 -9.12 -5.86
N HIS A 117 7.04 -9.57 -4.63
CA HIS A 117 5.75 -9.55 -3.93
C HIS A 117 5.75 -8.54 -2.76
N PRO A 118 5.46 -7.25 -3.02
CA PRO A 118 5.61 -6.20 -2.02
C PRO A 118 4.70 -6.39 -0.80
N TYR A 119 3.48 -6.90 -0.98
CA TYR A 119 2.56 -7.16 0.13
C TYR A 119 2.99 -8.35 1.00
N LEU A 120 3.56 -9.42 0.40
CA LEU A 120 4.10 -10.56 1.14
C LEU A 120 5.34 -10.18 1.95
N ARG A 121 6.22 -9.35 1.38
CA ARG A 121 7.37 -8.79 2.11
C ARG A 121 6.93 -7.99 3.34
N VAL A 122 5.88 -7.19 3.19
CA VAL A 122 5.33 -6.40 4.30
C VAL A 122 4.80 -7.29 5.40
N MET A 123 3.99 -8.31 5.05
CA MET A 123 3.50 -9.27 6.04
C MET A 123 4.65 -9.98 6.74
N PHE A 124 5.64 -10.46 5.99
CA PHE A 124 6.83 -11.12 6.54
C PHE A 124 7.60 -10.22 7.51
N GLN A 125 7.86 -8.96 7.14
CA GLN A 125 8.54 -8.00 8.01
C GLN A 125 7.72 -7.69 9.27
N PHE A 126 6.41 -7.53 9.11
CA PHE A 126 5.49 -7.25 10.20
C PHE A 126 5.45 -8.40 11.21
N ILE A 127 5.45 -9.65 10.74
CA ILE A 127 5.56 -10.84 11.59
C ILE A 127 6.94 -10.91 12.24
N SER A 128 8.01 -10.66 11.49
CA SER A 128 9.40 -10.88 11.93
C SER A 128 9.93 -9.88 12.95
N GLY A 129 9.43 -8.65 12.97
CA GLY A 129 9.93 -7.64 13.91
C GLY A 129 8.89 -6.65 14.41
N GLY A 130 7.61 -6.88 14.12
CA GLY A 130 6.54 -5.97 14.52
C GLY A 130 6.61 -4.57 13.86
N PRO A 131 5.74 -3.64 14.29
CA PRO A 131 5.58 -2.30 13.76
C PRO A 131 6.60 -1.30 14.32
N SER A 132 7.87 -1.70 14.47
CA SER A 132 8.92 -0.73 14.78
C SER A 132 9.08 0.27 13.63
N GLU A 133 9.53 1.48 13.92
CA GLU A 133 9.71 2.52 12.90
C GLU A 133 10.68 2.08 11.79
N ALA A 134 11.77 1.39 12.15
CA ALA A 134 12.73 0.82 11.20
C ALA A 134 12.07 -0.20 10.26
N ASN A 135 11.24 -1.10 10.81
CA ASN A 135 10.49 -2.06 10.00
C ASN A 135 9.44 -1.37 9.14
N MET A 136 8.81 -0.32 9.66
CA MET A 136 7.78 0.44 8.95
C MET A 136 8.35 1.22 7.78
N ARG A 137 9.60 1.71 7.86
CA ARG A 137 10.33 2.27 6.70
C ARG A 137 10.52 1.25 5.58
N LEU A 138 10.85 0.02 5.93
CA LEU A 138 10.96 -1.08 4.96
C LEU A 138 9.61 -1.42 4.34
N ILE A 139 8.55 -1.43 5.17
CA ILE A 139 7.18 -1.74 4.76
C ILE A 139 6.66 -0.73 3.74
N VAL A 140 6.85 0.57 3.98
CA VAL A 140 6.40 1.62 3.05
C VAL A 140 7.36 1.84 1.87
N GLY A 141 8.46 1.08 1.81
CA GLY A 141 9.46 1.17 0.76
C GLY A 141 10.20 2.50 0.72
N TRP A 142 10.46 3.11 1.89
CA TRP A 142 11.19 4.38 1.99
C TRP A 142 12.60 4.23 1.42
N ASP A 143 13.31 3.18 1.83
CA ASP A 143 14.70 2.95 1.42
C ASP A 143 14.78 1.91 0.29
N ALA A 144 13.66 1.65 -0.40
CA ALA A 144 13.60 0.64 -1.45
C ALA A 144 14.20 1.14 -2.78
N PRO A 145 14.98 0.30 -3.48
CA PRO A 145 15.49 0.61 -4.81
C PRO A 145 14.35 0.95 -5.78
N GLU A 146 14.61 1.87 -6.72
CA GLU A 146 13.62 2.30 -7.71
C GLU A 146 13.13 1.17 -8.62
N ASN A 147 13.96 0.17 -8.85
CA ASN A 147 13.65 -0.95 -9.74
C ASN A 147 12.80 -2.04 -9.06
N LYS A 148 12.57 -1.96 -7.74
CA LYS A 148 11.77 -2.98 -7.04
C LYS A 148 10.28 -2.64 -7.08
N PRO A 149 9.40 -3.64 -7.28
CA PRO A 149 7.96 -3.42 -7.26
C PRO A 149 7.53 -2.88 -5.90
N GLN A 150 6.68 -1.86 -5.93
CA GLN A 150 6.14 -1.19 -4.74
C GLN A 150 4.66 -1.53 -4.56
N MET A 151 4.16 -1.40 -3.34
CA MET A 151 2.72 -1.42 -3.08
C MET A 151 2.03 -0.21 -3.73
N ASP A 152 0.71 -0.30 -3.90
CA ASP A 152 -0.14 0.84 -4.28
C ASP A 152 0.19 2.05 -3.38
N LEU A 153 0.32 3.23 -3.99
CA LEU A 153 0.65 4.48 -3.28
C LEU A 153 -0.24 4.72 -2.05
N LYS A 154 -1.55 4.48 -2.21
CA LYS A 154 -2.56 4.62 -1.17
C LYS A 154 -2.29 3.73 0.05
N ASP A 155 -1.84 2.50 -0.18
CA ASP A 155 -1.54 1.56 0.92
C ASP A 155 -0.26 1.97 1.65
N ARG A 156 0.76 2.43 0.92
CA ARG A 156 2.01 2.94 1.52
C ARG A 156 1.75 4.13 2.43
N ILE A 157 0.97 5.10 1.93
CA ILE A 157 0.54 6.27 2.70
C ILE A 157 -0.34 5.85 3.88
N GLY A 158 -1.24 4.88 3.67
CA GLY A 158 -2.09 4.33 4.72
C GLY A 158 -1.29 3.74 5.87
N PHE A 159 -0.34 2.84 5.56
CA PHE A 159 0.53 2.23 6.56
C PHE A 159 1.39 3.27 7.27
N ALA A 160 2.01 4.20 6.54
CA ALA A 160 2.78 5.28 7.15
C ALA A 160 1.93 6.06 8.16
N ALA A 161 0.69 6.40 7.80
CA ALA A 161 -0.19 7.18 8.67
C ALA A 161 -0.66 6.42 9.92
N MET A 162 -0.62 5.08 9.92
CA MET A 162 -0.98 4.29 11.11
C MET A 162 0.18 4.07 12.07
N TYR A 163 1.42 3.97 11.56
CA TYR A 163 2.56 3.54 12.37
C TYR A 163 3.64 4.59 12.57
N PHE A 164 3.75 5.59 11.69
CA PHE A 164 4.71 6.66 11.90
C PHE A 164 4.19 7.70 12.87
N SER A 165 5.09 8.22 13.70
CA SER A 165 4.82 9.46 14.42
C SER A 165 4.61 10.61 13.43
N ASN A 166 3.93 11.68 13.85
CA ASN A 166 3.66 12.84 12.99
C ASN A 166 4.94 13.40 12.33
N ARG A 167 6.06 13.41 13.05
CA ARG A 167 7.34 13.86 12.52
C ARG A 167 7.80 12.96 11.36
N PHE A 168 7.89 11.65 11.58
CA PHE A 168 8.33 10.71 10.55
C PHE A 168 7.35 10.61 9.39
N LEU A 169 6.05 10.77 9.65
CA LEU A 169 5.03 10.85 8.60
C LEU A 169 5.27 12.05 7.70
N MET A 170 5.57 13.23 8.26
CA MET A 170 5.86 14.42 7.46
C MET A 170 7.16 14.25 6.65
N GLU A 171 8.22 13.71 7.27
CA GLU A 171 9.47 13.39 6.57
C GLU A 171 9.22 12.39 5.42
N PHE A 172 8.37 11.38 5.65
CA PHE A 172 8.01 10.36 4.65
C PHE A 172 7.27 10.97 3.47
N LEU A 173 6.23 11.74 3.75
CA LEU A 173 5.38 12.32 2.70
C LEU A 173 6.19 13.32 1.87
N THR A 174 7.09 14.09 2.50
CA THR A 174 8.00 15.00 1.79
C THR A 174 8.94 14.24 0.87
N TRP A 175 9.59 13.19 1.38
CA TRP A 175 10.46 12.32 0.57
C TRP A 175 9.70 11.66 -0.58
N LEU A 176 8.51 11.12 -0.30
CA LEU A 176 7.68 10.40 -1.25
C LEU A 176 7.19 11.34 -2.35
N ASN A 177 6.76 12.56 -1.99
CA ASN A 177 6.36 13.58 -2.94
C ASN A 177 7.53 13.93 -3.86
N ALA A 178 8.70 14.26 -3.30
CA ALA A 178 9.88 14.59 -4.09
C ALA A 178 10.27 13.45 -5.05
N ARG A 179 10.17 12.20 -4.61
CA ARG A 179 10.47 11.02 -5.44
C ARG A 179 9.47 10.85 -6.59
N LEU A 180 8.17 10.86 -6.30
CA LEU A 180 7.14 10.64 -7.32
C LEU A 180 7.08 11.79 -8.33
N THR A 181 7.28 13.03 -7.86
CA THR A 181 7.40 14.23 -8.71
C THR A 181 8.57 14.09 -9.67
N ARG A 182 9.76 13.73 -9.17
CA ARG A 182 10.95 13.55 -10.02
C ARG A 182 10.78 12.44 -11.06
N GLN A 183 10.04 11.39 -10.70
CA GLN A 183 9.70 10.31 -11.62
C GLN A 183 8.58 10.69 -12.60
N GLY A 184 7.90 11.83 -12.43
CA GLY A 184 6.78 12.24 -13.28
C GLY A 184 5.53 11.36 -13.10
N LEU A 185 5.32 10.77 -11.92
CA LEU A 185 4.18 9.89 -11.65
C LEU A 185 2.97 10.73 -11.22
N LEU A 186 1.93 10.82 -12.07
CA LEU A 186 0.72 11.62 -11.80
C LEU A 186 -0.02 11.24 -10.51
N GLU A 187 0.21 10.04 -9.96
CA GLU A 187 -0.29 9.66 -8.63
C GLU A 187 0.21 10.60 -7.52
N ALA A 188 1.33 11.30 -7.73
CA ALA A 188 1.84 12.35 -6.85
C ALA A 188 0.88 13.53 -6.67
N LEU A 189 -0.12 13.70 -7.56
CA LEU A 189 -1.20 14.68 -7.36
C LEU A 189 -1.95 14.48 -6.04
N LEU A 190 -1.94 13.25 -5.50
CA LEU A 190 -2.46 12.95 -4.17
C LEU A 190 -1.72 13.70 -3.05
N LEU A 191 -0.43 14.00 -3.26
CA LEU A 191 0.46 14.66 -2.30
C LEU A 191 0.67 16.14 -2.60
N THR A 192 0.89 16.52 -3.86
CA THR A 192 1.03 17.93 -4.27
C THR A 192 -0.28 18.69 -4.18
N GLY A 193 -1.41 17.96 -4.24
CA GLY A 193 -2.73 18.52 -4.44
C GLY A 193 -2.99 18.92 -5.89
N VAL A 194 -4.22 19.34 -6.15
CA VAL A 194 -4.72 19.79 -7.46
C VAL A 194 -4.78 21.31 -7.56
N ASN A 195 -3.89 22.02 -6.85
CA ASN A 195 -3.80 23.47 -6.91
C ASN A 195 -2.65 23.87 -7.84
N PHE A 196 -2.75 25.01 -8.52
CA PHE A 196 -1.62 25.60 -9.27
C PHE A 196 -0.56 26.14 -8.31
N ASN A 197 0.25 25.25 -7.75
CA ASN A 197 1.45 25.58 -6.98
C ASN A 197 2.72 25.05 -7.68
N ASP A 198 3.88 25.51 -7.23
CA ASP A 198 5.17 25.13 -7.83
C ASP A 198 5.38 23.60 -7.86
N ASP A 199 4.93 22.89 -6.83
CA ASP A 199 5.03 21.43 -6.74
C ASP A 199 4.21 20.70 -7.82
N SER A 200 2.96 21.13 -8.04
CA SER A 200 2.09 20.56 -9.08
C SER A 200 2.64 20.82 -10.48
N MET A 201 3.23 21.99 -10.71
CA MET A 201 3.85 22.36 -11.98
C MET A 201 5.12 21.56 -12.24
N ALA A 202 5.95 21.37 -11.22
CA ALA A 202 7.14 20.52 -11.29
C ALA A 202 6.77 19.06 -11.62
N LEU A 203 5.67 18.56 -11.05
CA LEU A 203 5.14 17.23 -11.37
C LEU A 203 4.67 17.12 -12.82
N LEU A 204 3.86 18.06 -13.29
CA LEU A 204 3.36 18.06 -14.67
C LEU A 204 4.49 18.20 -15.68
N GLN A 205 5.49 19.03 -15.40
CA GLN A 205 6.69 19.15 -16.20
C GLN A 205 7.44 17.81 -16.27
N SER A 206 7.71 17.18 -15.12
CA SER A 206 8.41 15.88 -15.07
C SER A 206 7.63 14.77 -15.77
N TYR A 207 6.28 14.79 -15.70
CA TYR A 207 5.42 13.87 -16.43
C TYR A 207 5.51 14.08 -17.94
N LEU A 208 5.47 15.35 -18.40
CA LEU A 208 5.63 15.72 -19.81
C LEU A 208 6.98 15.29 -20.36
N ASP A 209 8.06 15.60 -19.66
CA ASP A 209 9.43 15.25 -20.06
C ASP A 209 9.61 13.74 -20.24
N ARG A 210 8.92 12.94 -19.39
CA ARG A 210 8.97 11.49 -19.45
C ARG A 210 8.08 10.88 -20.53
N SER A 211 6.86 11.38 -20.69
CA SER A 211 5.82 10.72 -21.49
C SER A 211 5.55 11.36 -22.85
N ASN A 212 5.90 12.64 -23.01
CA ASN A 212 5.45 13.51 -24.11
C ASN A 212 3.92 13.54 -24.30
N ASP A 213 3.14 13.13 -23.28
CA ASP A 213 1.68 13.15 -23.33
C ASP A 213 1.15 14.54 -22.98
N ILE A 214 1.20 15.42 -23.98
CA ILE A 214 0.72 16.80 -23.89
C ILE A 214 -0.79 16.83 -23.62
N GLN A 215 -1.55 15.86 -24.14
CA GLN A 215 -3.00 15.85 -24.02
C GLN A 215 -3.43 15.66 -22.56
N SER A 216 -2.92 14.61 -21.91
CA SER A 216 -3.21 14.34 -20.50
C SER A 216 -2.77 15.51 -19.60
N ALA A 217 -1.59 16.08 -19.86
CA ALA A 217 -1.09 17.23 -19.10
C ALA A 217 -1.98 18.48 -19.25
N VAL A 218 -2.39 18.83 -20.47
CA VAL A 218 -3.29 19.96 -20.73
C VAL A 218 -4.66 19.74 -20.10
N THR A 219 -5.22 18.54 -20.21
CA THR A 219 -6.50 18.20 -19.58
C THR A 219 -6.42 18.39 -18.06
N LEU A 220 -5.33 17.96 -17.41
CA LEU A 220 -5.12 18.18 -15.99
C LEU A 220 -4.99 19.67 -15.63
N CYS A 221 -4.20 20.44 -16.39
CA CYS A 221 -4.06 21.89 -16.18
C CYS A 221 -5.42 22.62 -16.26
N VAL A 222 -6.24 22.29 -17.26
CA VAL A 222 -7.58 22.89 -17.41
C VAL A 222 -8.49 22.51 -16.26
N ALA A 223 -8.49 21.23 -15.86
CA ALA A 223 -9.29 20.75 -14.72
C ALA A 223 -8.90 21.44 -13.40
N ILE A 224 -7.60 21.59 -13.15
CA ILE A 224 -7.04 22.28 -11.98
C ILE A 224 -7.37 23.78 -12.01
N GLY A 225 -7.27 24.41 -13.19
CA GLY A 225 -7.55 25.84 -13.39
C GLY A 225 -9.01 26.21 -13.15
N HIS A 226 -9.95 25.39 -13.62
CA HIS A 226 -11.38 25.58 -13.37
C HIS A 226 -11.71 25.52 -11.87
N HIS A 227 -11.11 24.57 -11.14
CA HIS A 227 -11.33 24.44 -9.71
C HIS A 227 -10.78 25.65 -8.93
N SER A 228 -9.68 26.23 -9.40
CA SER A 228 -9.07 27.43 -8.80
C SER A 228 -9.89 28.69 -9.10
N GLY A 229 -10.43 28.82 -10.33
CA GLY A 229 -11.28 29.94 -10.75
C GLY A 229 -12.62 30.03 -10.02
N LEU A 230 -13.21 28.89 -9.64
CA LEU A 230 -14.43 28.84 -8.83
C LEU A 230 -14.23 29.30 -7.37
N SER A 231 -13.00 29.26 -6.86
CA SER A 231 -12.68 29.71 -5.50
C SER A 231 -12.55 31.24 -5.38
N LEU A 232 -12.24 31.92 -6.49
CA LEU A 232 -12.10 33.38 -6.58
C LEU A 232 -13.44 34.10 -6.81
N SER A 233 -14.48 33.41 -7.26
CA SER A 233 -15.82 34.00 -7.43
C SER A 233 -16.68 33.98 -6.16
N GLY A 234 -16.20 33.39 -5.06
CA GLY A 234 -16.94 33.25 -3.80
C GLY A 234 -16.63 34.30 -2.72
N SER A 235 -15.68 35.21 -2.96
CA SER A 235 -15.25 36.25 -2.02
C SER A 235 -15.64 37.67 -2.43
N ALA A 236 -16.62 37.79 -3.32
CA ALA A 236 -17.27 39.05 -3.67
C ALA A 236 -18.78 38.95 -3.43
N GLN A 237 -19.19 38.99 -2.16
CA GLN A 237 -20.51 39.41 -1.70
C GLN A 237 -20.49 39.68 -0.19
#